data_AF-A0A961D977-F1
#
_entry.id   AF-A0A961D977-F1
#
_cell.length_a   1.000
_cell.length_b   1.000
_cell.length_c   1.000
_cell.angle_alpha   90.00
_cell.angle_beta   90.00
_cell.angle_gamma   90.00
#
_symmetry.space_group_name_H-M   'P 1'
#
loop_
_entity.id
_entity.type
_entity.pdbx_description
1 polymer ?
#
loop_
_entity_poly.entity_id
_entity_poly.type
_entity_poly.pdbx_seq_one_letter_code
_entity_poly.pdbx_strand_id
1 'polypeptide(L)'
;MPTTLKDIALATGVSLMTVSRVLRGAPKVSAEKRELVLKEARWLNYQPDPHLARMMQVVRGKKQTRVRAVVAVIREHVPQDGLLGP
;
A
#
# COMPACT_ATOMS: atom_id res chain seq x y z
N MET A 1 5.88 -26.69 6.06
CA MET A 1 6.33 -25.28 6.05
C MET A 1 5.11 -24.40 5.85
N PRO A 2 4.96 -23.26 6.55
CA PRO A 2 3.80 -22.40 6.36
C PRO A 2 3.81 -21.77 4.98
N THR A 3 2.69 -21.83 4.26
CA THR A 3 2.49 -21.14 2.98
C THR A 3 2.72 -19.65 3.17
N THR A 4 3.56 -19.06 2.32
CA THR A 4 3.89 -17.65 2.35
C THR A 4 3.26 -16.88 1.19
N LEU A 5 3.28 -15.55 1.29
CA LEU A 5 2.90 -14.66 0.19
C LEU A 5 3.74 -14.88 -1.08
N LYS A 6 5.00 -15.36 -0.93
CA LYS A 6 5.88 -15.67 -2.06
C LYS A 6 5.36 -16.87 -2.85
N ASP A 7 4.84 -17.88 -2.15
CA ASP A 7 4.36 -19.10 -2.78
C ASP A 7 3.11 -18.81 -3.62
N ILE A 8 2.20 -17.98 -3.09
CA ILE A 8 1.03 -17.51 -3.84
C ILE A 8 1.45 -16.67 -5.04
N ALA A 9 2.44 -15.78 -4.89
CA ALA A 9 2.94 -14.96 -5.99
C ALA A 9 3.57 -15.81 -7.11
N LEU A 10 4.32 -16.85 -6.73
CA LEU A 10 4.91 -17.79 -7.68
C LEU A 10 3.84 -18.59 -8.43
N ALA A 11 2.83 -19.09 -7.72
CA ALA A 11 1.74 -19.86 -8.33
C ALA A 11 0.84 -19.03 -9.28
N THR A 12 0.65 -17.75 -8.97
CA THR A 12 -0.26 -16.85 -9.72
C THR A 12 0.46 -16.04 -10.80
N GLY A 13 1.80 -16.01 -10.80
CA GLY A 13 2.59 -15.17 -11.70
C GLY A 13 2.46 -13.66 -11.45
N VAL A 14 1.80 -13.24 -10.35
CA VAL A 14 1.67 -11.82 -10.00
C VAL A 14 2.73 -11.40 -8.99
N SER A 15 3.00 -10.09 -8.91
CA SER A 15 3.94 -9.56 -7.92
C SER A 15 3.46 -9.84 -6.49
N LEU A 16 4.42 -10.01 -5.57
CA LEU A 16 4.18 -10.13 -4.13
C LEU A 16 3.35 -8.96 -3.58
N MET A 17 3.55 -7.77 -4.14
CA MET A 17 2.79 -6.57 -3.78
C MET A 17 1.34 -6.62 -4.29
N THR A 18 1.08 -7.28 -5.41
CA THR A 18 -0.27 -7.56 -5.92
C THR A 18 -0.99 -8.53 -4.99
N VAL A 19 -0.34 -9.64 -4.61
CA VAL A 19 -0.89 -10.61 -3.65
C VAL A 19 -1.22 -9.93 -2.31
N SER A 20 -0.29 -9.14 -1.78
CA SER A 20 -0.52 -8.36 -0.55
C SER A 20 -1.68 -7.38 -0.66
N ARG A 21 -1.89 -6.77 -1.83
CA ARG A 21 -3.02 -5.87 -2.07
C ARG A 21 -4.35 -6.62 -2.13
N VAL A 22 -4.38 -7.76 -2.81
CA VAL A 22 -5.57 -8.61 -2.91
C VAL A 22 -6.02 -9.09 -1.54
N LEU A 23 -5.11 -9.66 -0.75
CA LEU A 23 -5.44 -10.20 0.57
C LEU A 23 -5.86 -9.12 1.58
N ARG A 24 -5.50 -7.85 1.35
CA ARG A 24 -5.94 -6.69 2.15
C ARG A 24 -7.17 -5.98 1.57
N GLY A 25 -7.77 -6.48 0.50
CA GLY A 25 -8.94 -5.86 -0.12
C GLY A 25 -8.68 -4.50 -0.79
N ALA A 26 -7.44 -4.21 -1.20
CA ALA A 26 -7.11 -2.91 -1.79
C ALA A 26 -7.83 -2.72 -3.15
N PRO A 27 -8.32 -1.50 -3.48
CA PRO A 27 -9.15 -1.25 -4.66
C PRO A 27 -8.38 -1.25 -5.99
N LYS A 28 -7.05 -1.12 -5.97
CA LYS A 28 -6.20 -0.99 -7.17
C LYS A 28 -5.77 -2.33 -7.78
N VAL A 29 -6.65 -3.34 -7.83
CA VAL A 29 -6.37 -4.64 -8.47
C VAL A 29 -7.58 -5.03 -9.31
N SER A 30 -7.35 -5.51 -10.55
CA SER A 30 -8.43 -6.00 -11.40
C SER A 30 -9.17 -7.17 -10.76
N ALA A 31 -10.47 -7.28 -11.06
CA ALA A 31 -11.32 -8.35 -10.52
C ALA A 31 -10.77 -9.74 -10.86
N GLU A 32 -10.34 -9.93 -12.11
CA GLU A 32 -9.73 -11.18 -12.59
C GLU A 32 -8.49 -11.59 -11.77
N LYS A 33 -7.54 -10.67 -11.56
CA LYS A 33 -6.33 -10.95 -10.75
C LYS A 33 -6.66 -11.18 -9.28
N ARG A 34 -7.67 -10.49 -8.77
CA ARG A 34 -8.15 -10.69 -7.41
C ARG A 34 -8.72 -12.11 -7.24
N GLU A 35 -9.54 -12.56 -8.16
CA GLU A 35 -10.14 -13.89 -8.11
C GLU A 35 -9.07 -14.99 -8.23
N LEU A 36 -8.13 -14.86 -9.16
CA LEU A 36 -7.00 -15.77 -9.31
C LEU A 36 -6.21 -15.93 -8.00
N VAL A 37 -5.81 -14.81 -7.38
CA VAL A 37 -5.05 -14.83 -6.13
C VAL A 37 -5.85 -15.41 -4.97
N LEU A 38 -7.15 -15.09 -4.87
CA LEU A 38 -8.01 -15.64 -3.81
C LEU A 38 -8.23 -17.15 -3.97
N LYS A 39 -8.33 -17.63 -5.21
CA LYS A 39 -8.42 -19.07 -5.51
C LYS A 39 -7.16 -19.80 -5.06
N GLU A 40 -5.99 -19.32 -5.46
CA GLU A 40 -4.70 -19.93 -5.08
C GLU A 40 -4.43 -19.84 -3.58
N ALA A 41 -4.76 -18.70 -2.94
CA ALA A 41 -4.60 -18.56 -1.49
C ALA A 41 -5.44 -19.59 -0.71
N ARG A 42 -6.67 -19.89 -1.17
CA ARG A 42 -7.50 -20.95 -0.59
C ARG A 42 -6.92 -22.34 -0.84
N TRP A 43 -6.46 -22.59 -2.07
CA TRP A 43 -5.87 -23.87 -2.46
C TRP A 43 -4.63 -24.21 -1.65
N LEU A 44 -3.77 -23.21 -1.40
CA LEU A 44 -2.55 -23.36 -0.61
C LEU A 44 -2.79 -23.26 0.91
N ASN A 45 -4.06 -23.21 1.35
CA ASN A 45 -4.46 -23.03 2.74
C ASN A 45 -3.71 -21.90 3.45
N TYR A 46 -3.55 -20.76 2.77
CA TYR A 46 -2.85 -19.61 3.32
C TYR A 46 -3.65 -18.99 4.46
N GLN A 47 -3.11 -19.03 5.67
CA GLN A 47 -3.64 -18.35 6.83
C GLN A 47 -2.66 -17.25 7.30
N PRO A 48 -3.05 -15.97 7.24
CA PRO A 48 -2.25 -14.91 7.81
C PRO A 48 -2.23 -15.02 9.34
N ASP A 49 -1.05 -15.00 9.94
CA ASP A 49 -0.89 -14.99 11.39
C ASP A 49 -1.35 -13.63 11.98
N PRO A 50 -2.37 -13.63 12.86
CA PRO A 50 -2.91 -12.41 13.48
C PRO A 50 -1.89 -11.65 14.35
N HIS A 51 -0.98 -12.35 15.02
CA HIS A 51 0.06 -11.74 15.85
C HIS A 51 1.07 -10.97 14.99
N LEU A 52 1.49 -11.58 13.88
CA LEU A 52 2.34 -10.93 12.87
C LEU A 52 1.64 -9.71 12.26
N ALA A 53 0.35 -9.83 11.91
CA ALA A 53 -0.41 -8.72 11.35
C ALA A 53 -0.47 -7.51 12.31
N ARG A 54 -0.72 -7.76 13.61
CA ARG A 54 -0.73 -6.73 14.65
C ARG A 54 0.65 -6.06 14.82
N MET A 55 1.71 -6.85 14.89
CA MET A 55 3.08 -6.34 15.01
C MET A 55 3.46 -5.45 13.81
N MET A 56 3.07 -5.87 12.60
CA MET A 56 3.32 -5.10 11.38
C MET A 56 2.61 -3.74 11.37
N GLN A 57 1.47 -3.57 12.07
CA GLN A 57 0.84 -2.25 12.24
C GLN A 57 1.71 -1.32 13.08
N VAL A 58 2.28 -1.82 14.18
CA VAL A 58 3.19 -1.05 15.04
C VAL A 58 4.44 -0.62 14.29
N VAL A 59 5.05 -1.53 13.53
CA VAL A 59 6.24 -1.23 12.70
C VAL A 59 5.94 -0.18 11.64
N ARG A 60 4.75 -0.23 11.01
CA ARG A 60 4.33 0.76 10.00
C ARG A 60 4.06 2.14 10.60
N GLY A 61 3.50 2.21 11.81
CA GLY A 61 3.25 3.47 12.51
C GLY A 61 4.52 4.21 12.95
N LYS A 62 5.64 3.49 13.12
CA LYS A 62 6.95 4.10 13.44
C LYS A 62 7.63 4.79 12.27
N LYS A 63 7.12 4.70 11.03
CA LYS A 63 7.66 5.51 9.93
C LYS A 63 7.42 6.98 10.27
N GLN A 64 8.48 7.68 10.65
CA GLN A 64 8.45 9.14 10.78
C GLN A 64 8.02 9.71 9.44
N THR A 65 6.79 10.21 9.39
CA THR A 65 6.40 11.14 8.34
C THR A 65 7.37 12.31 8.48
N ARG A 66 8.29 12.49 7.51
CA ARG A 66 9.09 13.70 7.43
C ARG A 66 8.10 14.84 7.18
N VAL A 67 7.67 15.50 8.26
CA VAL A 67 6.90 16.72 8.16
C VAL A 67 7.84 17.76 7.58
N ARG A 68 7.67 18.06 6.28
CA ARG A 68 8.21 19.28 5.70
C ARG A 68 7.18 20.35 5.99
N ALA A 69 7.53 21.34 6.81
CA ALA A 69 6.67 22.51 6.98
C ALA A 69 6.47 23.16 5.61
N VAL A 70 5.22 23.35 5.21
CA VAL A 70 4.84 24.09 4.00
C VAL A 70 4.01 25.28 4.48
N VAL A 71 4.49 26.48 4.23
CA VAL A 71 3.70 27.70 4.44
C VAL A 71 3.05 28.03 3.11
N ALA A 72 1.72 28.01 3.07
CA ALA A 72 0.96 28.53 1.94
C ALA A 72 0.48 29.94 2.28
N VAL A 73 0.66 30.88 1.36
CA VAL A 73 0.16 32.26 1.48
C VAL A 73 -0.98 32.43 0.49
N ILE A 74 -2.15 32.81 0.99
CA ILE A 74 -3.29 33.25 0.16
C ILE A 74 -3.35 34.77 0.28
N ARG A 75 -3.23 35.46 -0.85
CA ARG A 75 -3.36 36.92 -0.91
C ARG A 75 -4.08 37.34 -2.19
N GLU A 76 -4.66 38.51 -2.16
CA GLU A 76 -5.20 39.17 -3.34
C GLU A 76 -4.07 39.51 -4.33
N HIS A 77 -4.34 39.34 -5.62
CA HIS A 77 -3.38 39.67 -6.67
C HIS A 77 -3.29 41.19 -6.81
N VAL A 78 -2.19 41.75 -6.33
CA VAL A 78 -1.88 43.18 -6.50
C VAL A 78 -0.81 43.31 -7.59
N PRO A 79 -1.11 43.98 -8.72
CA PRO A 79 -0.12 44.25 -9.75
C PRO A 79 1.06 45.04 -9.14
N GLN A 80 2.31 44.64 -9.45
CA GLN A 80 3.56 45.29 -9.03
C GLN A 80 4.05 45.05 -7.58
N ASP A 81 3.50 44.07 -6.87
CA ASP A 81 3.85 43.77 -5.46
C ASP A 81 5.29 43.27 -5.21
N GLY A 82 6.15 43.18 -6.24
CA GLY A 82 7.59 42.90 -6.09
C GLY A 82 7.96 41.51 -5.54
N LEU A 83 6.99 40.76 -4.99
CA LEU A 83 7.12 39.39 -4.51
C LEU A 83 7.13 38.35 -5.66
N LEU A 84 6.68 38.77 -6.84
CA LEU A 84 6.71 38.01 -8.08
C LEU A 84 7.80 38.61 -8.97
N GLY A 85 9.06 38.30 -8.72
CA GLY A 85 10.10 38.57 -9.69
C GLY A 85 11.47 37.99 -9.34
N PRO A 86 12.26 37.61 -10.36
CA PRO A 86 11.87 36.85 -11.56
C PRO A 86 11.48 35.39 -11.25
#